data_AF-A0A0W0N7A2-F1
#
_entry.id   AF-A0A0W0N7A2-F1
#
_cell.length_a   1.000
_cell.length_b   1.000
_cell.length_c   1.000
_cell.angle_alpha   90.00
_cell.angle_beta   90.00
_cell.angle_gamma   90.00
#
_symmetry.space_group_name_H-M   'P 1'
#
loop_
_entity.id
_entity.type
_entity.pdbx_description
1 polymer ?
#
loop_
_entity_poly.entity_id
_entity_poly.type
_entity_poly.pdbx_seq_one_letter_code
_entity_poly.pdbx_strand_id
1 'polypeptide(L)' 'MKNKIEDLRNHLFVAIESLLDPERPMEIERAKAVAEVAQVMINSAKVEVDMVKALGARNGSGFLQIGQESGK' A
#
# COMPACT_ATOMS: atom_id res chain seq x y z
N MET A 1 -2.34 6.21 13.51
CA MET A 1 -1.46 5.90 12.35
C MET A 1 -2.32 5.32 11.26
N LYS A 2 -2.05 5.68 10.00
CA LYS A 2 -2.72 5.14 8.82
C LYS A 2 -1.96 3.91 8.32
N ASN A 3 -2.57 2.74 8.35
CA ASN A 3 -1.88 1.45 8.14
C ASN A 3 -2.64 0.48 7.22
N LYS A 4 -3.68 0.94 6.51
CA LYS A 4 -4.41 0.11 5.54
C LYS A 4 -3.73 0.16 4.17
N ILE A 5 -4.01 -0.84 3.32
CA ILE A 5 -3.49 -0.87 1.93
C ILE A 5 -3.91 0.38 1.12
N GLU A 6 -5.09 0.93 1.38
CA GLU A 6 -5.58 2.15 0.74
C GLU A 6 -4.73 3.37 1.13
N ASP A 7 -4.30 3.45 2.39
CA ASP A 7 -3.40 4.51 2.85
C ASP A 7 -2.04 4.43 2.16
N LEU A 8 -1.49 3.22 2.01
CA LEU A 8 -0.26 3.01 1.25
C LEU A 8 -0.39 3.49 -0.20
N ARG A 9 -1.50 3.14 -0.87
CA ARG A 9 -1.76 3.58 -2.25
C ARG A 9 -1.84 5.11 -2.33
N ASN A 10 -2.53 5.74 -1.39
CA ASN A 10 -2.63 7.21 -1.33
C ASN A 10 -1.24 7.84 -1.17
N HIS A 11 -0.38 7.31 -0.29
CA HIS A 11 0.98 7.82 -0.12
C HIS A 11 1.83 7.65 -1.39
N LEU A 12 1.68 6.55 -2.11
CA LEU A 12 2.35 6.34 -3.40
C LEU A 12 1.89 7.33 -4.46
N PHE A 13 0.59 7.62 -4.54
CA PHE A 13 0.07 8.64 -5.45
C PHE A 13 0.63 10.02 -5.14
N VAL A 14 0.67 10.41 -3.85
CA VAL A 14 1.29 11.68 -3.44
C VAL A 14 2.77 11.76 -3.85
N ALA A 15 3.51 10.65 -3.75
CA ALA A 15 4.90 10.61 -4.19
C ALA A 15 5.04 10.77 -5.72
N ILE A 16 4.12 10.17 -6.50
CA ILE A 16 4.06 10.33 -7.96
C ILE A 16 3.73 11.78 -8.32
N GLU A 17 2.71 12.38 -7.70
CA GLU A 17 2.35 13.79 -7.93
C GLU A 17 3.52 14.72 -7.60
N SER A 18 4.21 14.47 -6.48
CA SER A 18 5.38 15.24 -6.08
C SER A 18 6.56 15.08 -7.03
N LEU A 19 6.73 13.92 -7.68
CA LEU A 19 7.75 13.73 -8.72
C LEU A 19 7.42 14.51 -10.00
N LEU A 20 6.13 14.68 -10.30
CA LEU A 20 5.65 15.35 -11.51
C LEU A 20 5.50 16.88 -11.33
N ASP A 21 5.67 17.39 -10.10
CA ASP A 21 5.62 18.82 -9.81
C ASP A 21 6.78 19.55 -10.54
N PRO A 22 6.48 20.41 -11.53
CA PRO A 22 7.52 21.08 -12.32
C PRO A 22 8.19 22.24 -11.57
N GLU A 23 7.54 22.78 -10.54
CA GLU A 23 8.06 23.90 -9.74
C GLU A 23 8.90 23.40 -8.56
N ARG A 24 8.49 22.28 -7.95
CA ARG A 24 9.15 21.72 -6.78
C ARG A 24 9.12 20.19 -6.76
N PRO A 25 9.86 19.54 -7.67
CA PRO A 25 9.88 18.10 -7.77
C PRO A 25 10.47 17.45 -6.51
N MET A 26 9.95 16.28 -6.15
CA MET A 26 10.58 15.42 -5.15
C MET A 26 11.97 15.00 -5.62
N GLU A 27 12.91 14.95 -4.68
CA GLU A 27 14.24 14.40 -4.93
C GLU A 27 14.15 12.90 -5.30
N ILE A 28 14.92 12.48 -6.30
CA ILE A 28 14.80 11.16 -6.94
C ILE A 28 15.17 10.03 -5.98
N GLU A 29 16.23 10.17 -5.18
CA GLU A 29 16.62 9.15 -4.20
C GLU A 29 15.55 8.99 -3.10
N ARG A 30 14.92 10.08 -2.68
CA ARG A 30 13.75 10.02 -1.79
C ARG A 30 12.60 9.25 -2.44
N ALA A 31 12.31 9.49 -3.71
CA ALA A 31 11.24 8.78 -4.40
C ALA A 31 11.54 7.29 -4.57
N LYS A 32 12.81 6.92 -4.87
CA LYS A 32 13.27 5.52 -4.88
C LYS A 32 13.09 4.85 -3.52
N ALA A 33 13.49 5.52 -2.43
CA ALA A 33 13.32 4.99 -1.07
C ALA A 33 11.83 4.74 -0.74
N VAL A 34 10.93 5.65 -1.14
CA VAL A 34 9.48 5.46 -1.00
C VAL A 34 9.00 4.24 -1.78
N ALA A 35 9.45 4.08 -3.03
CA ALA A 35 9.09 2.94 -3.88
C ALA A 35 9.58 1.61 -3.30
N GLU A 36 10.80 1.57 -2.74
CA GLU A 36 11.37 0.38 -2.11
C GLU A 36 10.58 -0.06 -0.88
N VAL A 37 10.25 0.87 0.03
CA VAL A 37 9.45 0.55 1.23
C VAL A 37 8.05 0.08 0.84
N ALA A 38 7.44 0.72 -0.16
CA ALA A 38 6.15 0.28 -0.67
C ALA A 38 6.20 -1.12 -1.29
N GLN A 39 7.29 -1.47 -1.99
CA GLN A 39 7.47 -2.79 -2.56
C GLN A 39 7.51 -3.88 -1.47
N VAL A 40 8.17 -3.60 -0.33
CA VAL A 40 8.15 -4.50 0.85
C VAL A 40 6.72 -4.71 1.35
N MET A 41 5.93 -3.65 1.48
CA MET A 41 4.53 -3.77 1.92
C MET A 41 3.66 -4.54 0.91
N ILE A 42 3.83 -4.30 -0.39
CA ILE A 42 3.13 -5.04 -1.45
C ILE A 42 3.48 -6.54 -1.39
N ASN A 43 4.74 -6.88 -1.12
CA ASN A 43 5.17 -8.26 -0.97
C ASN A 43 4.52 -8.93 0.25
N SER A 44 4.39 -8.23 1.39
CA SER A 44 3.62 -8.71 2.54
C SER A 44 2.16 -8.98 2.16
N ALA A 45 1.53 -8.05 1.43
CA ALA A 45 0.15 -8.19 0.97
C ALA A 45 -0.05 -9.44 0.11
N LYS A 46 0.89 -9.72 -0.81
CA LYS A 46 0.85 -10.91 -1.68
C LYS A 46 0.88 -12.20 -0.85
N VAL A 47 1.76 -12.29 0.14
CA VAL A 47 1.83 -13.44 1.06
C VAL A 47 0.50 -13.64 1.79
N GLU A 48 -0.15 -12.55 2.21
CA GLU A 48 -1.46 -12.63 2.87
C GLU A 48 -2.58 -13.09 1.91
N VAL A 49 -2.56 -12.66 0.65
CA VAL A 49 -3.46 -13.19 -0.39
C VAL A 49 -3.25 -14.69 -0.58
N ASP A 50 -2.00 -15.13 -0.65
CA ASP A 50 -1.68 -16.54 -0.85
C ASP A 50 -2.12 -17.39 0.35
N MET A 51 -1.97 -16.87 1.57
CA MET A 51 -2.52 -17.48 2.79
C MET A 51 -4.05 -17.60 2.71
N VAL A 52 -4.77 -16.52 2.36
CA VAL A 52 -6.24 -16.53 2.24
C VAL A 52 -6.71 -17.60 1.24
N LYS A 53 -6.05 -17.68 0.08
CA LYS A 53 -6.33 -18.71 -0.94
C LYS A 53 -6.06 -20.12 -0.42
N ALA A 54 -4.90 -20.35 0.19
CA ALA A 54 -4.48 -21.66 0.69
C ALA A 54 -5.42 -22.21 1.78
N LEU A 55 -5.97 -21.32 2.61
CA LEU A 55 -6.90 -21.68 3.67
C LEU A 55 -8.36 -21.73 3.21
N GLY A 56 -8.68 -21.36 1.96
CA GLY A 56 -10.05 -21.21 1.49
C GLY A 56 -10.85 -20.19 2.32
N ALA A 57 -10.16 -19.21 2.92
CA ALA A 57 -10.77 -18.24 3.81
C ALA A 57 -11.71 -17.31 3.04
N ARG A 58 -12.92 -17.07 3.58
CA ARG A 58 -13.91 -16.16 2.98
C ARG A 58 -13.68 -14.70 3.35
N ASN A 59 -12.93 -14.46 4.42
CA ASN A 59 -12.56 -13.12 4.87
C ASN A 59 -11.12 -12.84 4.46
N GLY A 60 -10.82 -11.58 4.16
CA GLY A 60 -9.45 -11.14 3.95
C GLY A 60 -8.64 -11.12 5.26
N SER A 61 -7.41 -10.61 5.17
CA SER A 61 -6.49 -10.53 6.30
C SER A 61 -6.61 -9.18 7.04
N GLY A 62 -5.88 -9.03 8.15
CA GLY A 62 -5.81 -7.75 8.88
C GLY A 62 -5.30 -6.59 8.02
N PHE A 63 -4.45 -6.88 7.03
CA PHE A 63 -3.93 -5.94 6.05
C PHE A 63 -4.86 -5.74 4.85
N LEU A 64 -5.50 -6.82 4.37
CA LEU A 64 -6.44 -6.83 3.25
C LEU A 64 -7.87 -7.04 3.74
N GLN A 65 -8.47 -5.98 4.28
CA GLN A 65 -9.85 -6.00 4.78
C GLN A 65 -10.87 -5.87 3.64
N ILE A 66 -11.03 -6.91 2.82
CA ILE A 66 -12.00 -6.92 1.71
C ILE A 66 -13.40 -7.19 2.27
N GLY A 67 -14.36 -6.27 2.03
CA GLY A 67 -15.77 -6.44 2.41
C GLY A 67 -16.09 -6.23 3.89
N GLN A 68 -15.14 -5.75 4.69
CA GLN A 68 -15.40 -5.29 6.05
C GLN A 68 -15.84 -3.81 5.96
N GLU A 69 -17.15 -3.55 6.05
CA GLU A 69 -17.62 -2.19 6.31
C GLU A 69 -16.96 -1.72 7.60
N SER A 70 -16.30 -0.56 7.54
CA SER A 70 -15.74 0.06 8.73
C SER A 70 -16.91 0.43 9.63
N GLY A 71 -17.20 -0.44 10.61
CA GLY A 71 -18.15 -0.13 11.67
C GLY A 71 -17.78 1.21 12.28
N LYS A 72 -18.76 2.11 12.35
CA LYS A 72 -18.65 3.44 12.95
C LYS A 72 -18.00 3.39 14.34
#